data_AF-A0A497FFQ1-F1
#
_entry.id   AF-A0A497FFQ1-F1
#
_cell.length_a   1.000
_cell.length_b   1.000
_cell.length_c   1.000
_cell.angle_alpha   90.00
_cell.angle_beta   90.00
_cell.angle_gamma   90.00
#
_symmetry.space_group_name_H-M   'P 1'
#
loop_
_entity.id
_entity.type
_entity.pdbx_description
1 polymer ?
#
loop_
_entity_poly.entity_id
_entity_poly.type
_entity_poly.pdbx_seq_one_letter_code
_entity_poly.pdbx_strand_id
1 'polypeptide(L)' 'MYRVSTGINELDEALEGGIPKGSWVAITGEPGTGKSIMCMHYAYKGLKEGDPVIYVTTEAEFRDV' A
#
# COMPACT_ATOMS: atom_id res chain seq x y z
N MET A 1 -15.63 10.23 -7.28
CA MET A 1 -14.94 8.94 -7.05
C MET A 1 -14.05 9.14 -5.83
N TYR A 2 -14.20 8.33 -4.78
CA TYR A 2 -13.41 8.48 -3.55
C TYR A 2 -12.04 7.82 -3.74
N ARG A 3 -10.95 8.55 -3.45
CA ARG A 3 -9.57 8.06 -3.52
C ARG A 3 -8.99 7.95 -2.10
N VAL A 4 -8.14 6.97 -1.90
CA VAL A 4 -7.46 6.68 -0.64
C VAL A 4 -6.00 7.14 -0.78
N SER A 5 -5.54 7.96 0.17
CA SER A 5 -4.14 8.41 0.20
C SER A 5 -3.21 7.22 0.36
N THR A 6 -2.11 7.22 -0.39
CA THR A 6 -1.04 6.24 -0.23
C THR A 6 -0.22 6.48 1.04
N GLY A 7 -0.28 7.69 1.59
CA GLY A 7 0.59 8.16 2.67
C GLY A 7 1.89 8.82 2.19
N ILE A 8 2.14 8.85 0.88
CA ILE A 8 3.29 9.50 0.23
C ILE A 8 2.75 10.63 -0.64
N ASN A 9 3.02 11.87 -0.25
CA ASN A 9 2.42 13.06 -0.88
C ASN A 9 2.72 13.15 -2.38
N GLU A 10 3.98 12.91 -2.77
CA GLU A 10 4.42 13.00 -4.17
C GLU A 10 3.78 11.91 -5.04
N LEU A 11 3.56 10.73 -4.47
CA LEU A 11 2.87 9.64 -5.16
C LEU A 11 1.37 9.92 -5.27
N ASP A 12 0.77 10.45 -4.22
CA ASP A 12 -0.64 10.85 -4.25
C ASP A 12 -0.88 11.93 -5.31
N GLU A 13 0.00 12.92 -5.41
CA GLU A 13 -0.04 13.93 -6.47
C GLU A 13 0.09 13.29 -7.86
N ALA A 14 1.07 12.41 -8.06
CA ALA A 14 1.26 11.69 -9.33
C ALA A 14 0.06 10.79 -9.70
N LEU A 15 -0.70 10.32 -8.70
CA LEU A 15 -1.90 9.51 -8.88
C LEU A 15 -3.19 10.35 -8.90
N GLU A 16 -3.11 11.68 -8.91
CA GLU A 16 -4.26 12.60 -8.86
C GLU A 16 -5.13 12.44 -7.60
N GLY A 17 -4.48 12.38 -6.44
CA GLY A 17 -5.10 12.28 -5.12
C GLY A 17 -5.17 10.86 -4.54
N GLY A 18 -4.29 9.95 -4.97
CA GLY A 18 -4.16 8.60 -4.40
C GLY A 18 -4.93 7.51 -5.15
N ILE A 19 -5.12 6.35 -4.52
CA ILE A 19 -5.66 5.14 -5.15
C ILE A 19 -7.20 5.17 -5.21
N PRO A 20 -7.85 4.91 -6.37
CA PRO A 20 -9.31 4.79 -6.43
C PRO A 20 -9.84 3.70 -5.49
N LYS A 21 -10.79 4.03 -4.62
CA LYS A 21 -11.39 3.04 -3.69
C LYS A 21 -12.19 1.98 -4.45
N GLY A 22 -12.08 0.73 -4.01
CA GLY A 22 -12.73 -0.41 -4.66
C GLY A 22 -12.06 -0.86 -5.96
N SER A 23 -10.82 -0.43 -6.20
CA SER A 23 -10.02 -0.87 -7.34
C SER A 23 -9.02 -1.95 -6.95
N TRP A 24 -8.50 -2.65 -7.96
CA TRP A 24 -7.33 -3.51 -7.85
C TRP A 24 -6.11 -2.75 -8.33
N VAL A 25 -5.03 -2.78 -7.55
CA VAL A 25 -3.75 -2.13 -7.88
C VAL A 25 -2.66 -3.17 -7.87
N ALA A 26 -1.82 -3.17 -8.92
CA ALA A 26 -0.63 -4.01 -9.02
C ALA A 26 0.62 -3.15 -8.91
N ILE A 27 1.54 -3.51 -8.01
CA ILE A 27 2.85 -2.87 -7.89
C ILE A 27 3.89 -3.80 -8.52
N THR A 28 4.59 -3.33 -9.55
CA THR A 28 5.58 -4.11 -10.32
C THR A 28 6.95 -3.45 -10.28
N GLY A 29 8.00 -4.24 -10.51
CA GLY A 29 9.38 -3.77 -10.50
C GLY A 29 10.38 -4.87 -10.13
N GLU A 30 11.66 -4.63 -10.40
CA GLU A 30 12.76 -5.57 -10.14
C GLU A 30 12.88 -5.96 -8.65
N PRO A 31 13.46 -7.12 -8.30
CA PRO A 31 13.76 -7.47 -6.91
C PRO A 31 14.52 -6.35 -6.19
N GLY A 32 14.20 -6.08 -4.93
CA GLY A 32 14.87 -5.05 -4.13
C GLY A 32 14.38 -3.61 -4.34
N THR A 33 13.45 -3.33 -5.25
CA THR A 33 12.93 -1.96 -5.50
C THR A 33 11.89 -1.45 -4.49
N GLY A 34 11.66 -2.17 -3.38
CA GLY A 34 10.78 -1.70 -2.31
C GLY A 34 9.28 -2.02 -2.47
N LYS A 35 8.88 -2.94 -3.36
CA LYS A 35 7.47 -3.33 -3.55
C LYS A 35 6.76 -3.75 -2.26
N SER A 36 7.34 -4.70 -1.52
CA SER A 36 6.76 -5.18 -0.26
C SER A 36 6.70 -4.07 0.80
N ILE A 37 7.73 -3.21 0.83
CA ILE A 37 7.78 -2.02 1.70
C ILE A 37 6.61 -1.08 1.36
N MET A 38 6.35 -0.83 0.08
CA MET A 38 5.22 0.00 -0.35
C MET A 38 3.87 -0.61 0.05
N CYS A 39 3.68 -1.92 -0.14
CA CYS A 39 2.46 -2.61 0.30
C CYS A 39 2.26 -2.51 1.82
N MET A 40 3.32 -2.69 2.60
CA MET A 40 3.28 -2.55 4.06
C MET A 40 3.02 -1.11 4.49
N HIS A 41 3.63 -0.13 3.82
CA HIS A 41 3.39 1.30 4.08
C HIS A 41 1.91 1.63 3.89
N TYR A 42 1.32 1.21 2.77
CA TYR A 42 -0.09 1.43 2.47
C TYR A 42 -1.01 0.75 3.51
N ALA A 43 -0.70 -0.51 3.88
CA ALA A 43 -1.40 -1.23 4.94
C ALA A 43 -1.34 -0.48 6.28
N TYR A 44 -0.16 -0.04 6.69
CA TYR A 44 0.04 0.70 7.94
C TYR A 44 -0.68 2.06 7.92
N LYS A 45 -0.69 2.75 6.78
CA LYS A 45 -1.44 4.00 6.59
C LYS A 45 -2.94 3.78 6.83
N GLY A 46 -3.52 2.73 6.25
CA GLY A 46 -4.92 2.35 6.50
C GLY A 46 -5.19 2.08 7.98
N LEU A 47 -4.32 1.29 8.64
CA LEU A 47 -4.44 1.04 10.08
C LEU A 47 -4.42 2.33 10.92
N LYS A 48 -3.59 3.31 10.54
CA LYS A 48 -3.53 4.63 11.22
C LYS A 48 -4.80 5.45 11.05
N GLU A 49 -5.54 5.25 9.97
CA GLU A 49 -6.82 5.91 9.70
C GLU A 49 -8.03 5.14 10.26
N GLY A 50 -7.78 3.97 10.87
CA GLY A 50 -8.82 3.12 11.45
C GLY A 50 -9.45 2.15 10.45
N ASP A 51 -8.88 2.01 9.25
CA ASP A 51 -9.36 1.03 8.28
C ASP A 51 -8.99 -0.39 8.70
N PRO A 52 -9.89 -1.38 8.55
CA PRO A 52 -9.55 -2.78 8.70
C PRO A 52 -8.63 -3.21 7.55
N VAL A 53 -7.52 -3.84 7.89
CA VAL A 53 -6.50 -4.25 6.91
C VAL A 53 -6.21 -5.75 7.03
N ILE A 54 -6.14 -6.41 5.88
CA ILE A 54 -5.65 -7.77 5.75
C ILE A 54 -4.36 -7.72 4.91
N TYR A 55 -3.27 -8.21 5.49
CA TYR A 55 -1.99 -8.35 4.79
C TYR A 55 -1.69 -9.85 4.63
N VAL A 56 -1.59 -10.30 3.38
CA VAL A 56 -1.26 -11.69 3.04
C VAL A 56 0.08 -11.69 2.31
N THR A 57 1.00 -12.53 2.76
CA THR A 57 2.33 -12.68 2.16
C THR A 57 2.69 -14.16 2.05
N THR A 58 3.45 -14.50 1.00
CA THR A 58 4.09 -15.81 0.81
C THR A 58 5.61 -15.73 0.96
N GLU A 59 6.16 -14.55 1.25
CA GLU A 59 7.60 -14.26 1.22
C GLU A 59 8.23 -14.15 2.62
N ALA A 60 7.42 -14.03 3.69
CA ALA A 60 7.90 -13.88 5.06
C ALA A 60 7.03 -14.68 6.04
N GLU A 61 7.65 -15.27 7.06
CA GLU A 61 6.91 -15.89 8.16
C GLU A 61 6.48 -14.84 9.19
N PHE A 62 5.34 -15.05 9.85
CA PHE A 62 4.81 -14.14 10.87
C PHE A 62 5.78 -13.94 12.06
N ARG A 63 6.77 -14.82 12.24
CA ARG A 63 7.78 -14.70 13.29
C ARG A 63 8.86 -13.65 12.99
N ASP A 64 8.98 -13.22 11.75
CA ASP A 64 10.02 -12.28 11.30
C ASP A 64 9.55 -10.81 11.32
N VAL A 65 8.33 -10.55 11.80
CA VAL A 65 7.68 -9.23 11.91
C VAL A 65 7.44 -8.90 13.37
#